data_AF-A0A2V6MJV6-F1
#
_entry.id   AF-A0A2V6MJV6-F1
#
_cell.length_a   1.000
_cell.length_b   1.000
_cell.length_c   1.000
_cell.angle_alpha   90.00
_cell.angle_beta   90.00
_cell.angle_gamma   90.00
#
_symmetry.space_group_name_H-M   'P 1'
#
loop_
_entity.id
_entity.type
_entity.pdbx_description
1 polymer ?
#
loop_
_entity_poly.entity_id
_entity_poly.type
_entity_poly.pdbx_seq_one_letter_code
_entity_poly.pdbx_strand_id
1 'polypeptide(L)'
;MNGSYLPDEIAHDDERYEMIRRLLSRTYEEELPLADAMAATFAQETGLPPYQYTTDTVTKVGTSGYVYARNLLATRVFRCPVIYFEPYVMNSTEGLARIEAGDYDGTREFDGVQRKSIFREYAQAVADGLAEYCRMVRAVK
;
A
#
# COMPACT_ATOMS: atom_id res chain seq x y z
N MET A 1 -1.67 5.51 3.05
CA MET A 1 -2.06 6.88 2.62
C MET A 1 -1.69 7.89 3.70
N ASN A 2 -1.77 9.20 3.42
CA ASN A 2 -1.54 10.24 4.43
C ASN A 2 -2.61 10.24 5.53
N GLY A 3 -2.23 10.55 6.76
CA GLY A 3 -3.14 10.78 7.88
C GLY A 3 -2.54 10.32 9.21
N SER A 4 -3.36 10.17 10.25
CA SER A 4 -2.93 9.65 11.56
C SER A 4 -1.72 10.38 12.19
N TYR A 5 -1.72 11.71 12.09
CA TYR A 5 -0.70 12.57 12.69
C TYR A 5 -0.74 12.50 14.22
N LEU A 6 0.42 12.44 14.85
CA LEU A 6 0.57 12.49 16.31
C LEU A 6 0.62 13.95 16.81
N PRO A 7 0.27 14.21 18.08
CA PRO A 7 0.33 15.56 18.65
C PRO A 7 1.70 16.24 18.51
N ASP A 8 2.78 15.49 18.75
CA ASP A 8 4.15 15.98 18.67
C ASP A 8 4.56 16.33 17.23
N GLU A 9 4.01 15.61 16.24
CA GLU A 9 4.25 15.89 14.82
C GLU A 9 3.55 17.20 14.40
N ILE A 10 2.31 17.41 14.86
CA ILE A 10 1.53 18.64 14.59
C ILE A 10 2.16 19.86 15.27
N ALA A 11 3.00 19.68 16.30
CA ALA A 11 3.71 20.79 16.93
C ALA A 11 4.68 21.51 15.97
N HIS A 12 5.13 20.85 14.90
CA HIS A 12 6.03 21.42 13.90
C HIS A 12 5.28 22.20 12.80
N ASP A 13 5.77 23.40 12.49
CA ASP A 13 5.12 24.34 11.54
C ASP A 13 5.05 23.78 10.11
N ASP A 14 6.10 23.09 9.68
CA ASP A 14 6.20 22.46 8.36
C ASP A 14 5.21 21.29 8.21
N GLU A 15 5.05 20.48 9.25
CA GLU A 15 4.05 19.40 9.27
C GLU A 15 2.62 19.95 9.14
N ARG A 16 2.29 21.03 9.87
CA ARG A 16 0.98 21.69 9.74
C ARG A 16 0.76 22.29 8.36
N TYR A 17 1.79 22.92 7.80
CA TYR A 17 1.72 23.48 6.46
C TYR A 17 1.41 22.40 5.42
N GLU A 18 2.14 21.28 5.43
CA GLU A 18 1.90 20.17 4.49
C GLU A 18 0.53 19.51 4.73
N MET A 19 0.09 19.38 5.98
CA MET A 19 -1.24 18.87 6.30
C MET A 19 -2.36 19.72 5.67
N ILE A 20 -2.30 21.05 5.84
CA ILE A 20 -3.28 21.97 5.24
C ILE A 20 -3.21 21.91 3.71
N ARG A 21 -1.99 21.91 3.15
CA ARG A 21 -1.76 21.81 1.72
C ARG A 21 -2.42 20.57 1.12
N ARG A 22 -2.28 19.42 1.79
CA ARG A 22 -2.80 18.12 1.35
C ARG A 22 -4.31 18.01 1.50
N LEU A 23 -4.87 18.62 2.54
CA LEU A 23 -6.32 18.77 2.70
C LEU A 23 -6.91 19.59 1.53
N LEU A 24 -6.28 20.71 1.19
CA LEU A 24 -6.76 21.61 0.12
C LEU A 24 -6.54 21.04 -1.29
N SER A 25 -5.57 20.14 -1.49
CA SER A 25 -5.33 19.53 -2.81
C SER A 25 -6.36 18.47 -3.21
N ARG A 26 -7.20 18.00 -2.26
CA ARG A 26 -8.20 16.94 -2.47
C ARG A 26 -7.60 15.64 -3.02
N THR A 27 -6.29 15.43 -2.83
CA THR A 27 -5.56 14.24 -3.31
C THR A 27 -6.14 12.94 -2.76
N TYR A 28 -6.76 12.99 -1.58
CA TYR A 28 -7.45 11.86 -0.96
C TYR A 28 -8.55 11.25 -1.84
N GLU A 29 -9.25 12.06 -2.65
CA GLU A 29 -10.32 11.58 -3.54
C GLU A 29 -9.81 10.66 -4.65
N GLU A 30 -8.55 10.82 -5.04
CA GLU A 30 -7.88 9.96 -6.01
C GLU A 30 -7.13 8.81 -5.32
N GLU A 31 -6.44 9.09 -4.21
CA GLU A 31 -5.65 8.10 -3.48
C GLU A 31 -6.48 6.94 -2.93
N LEU A 32 -7.66 7.21 -2.37
CA LEU A 32 -8.47 6.17 -1.73
C LEU A 32 -8.96 5.10 -2.72
N PRO A 33 -9.65 5.44 -3.82
CA PRO A 33 -10.08 4.42 -4.78
C PRO A 33 -8.89 3.73 -5.47
N LEU A 34 -7.79 4.44 -5.69
CA LEU A 34 -6.55 3.82 -6.17
C LEU A 34 -6.03 2.80 -5.15
N ALA A 35 -5.93 3.16 -3.87
CA ALA A 35 -5.45 2.26 -2.82
C ALA A 35 -6.33 1.01 -2.65
N ASP A 36 -7.66 1.15 -2.70
CA ASP A 36 -8.56 0.00 -2.64
C ASP A 36 -8.41 -0.92 -3.87
N ALA A 37 -8.24 -0.36 -5.07
CA ALA A 37 -7.99 -1.15 -6.29
C ALA A 37 -6.64 -1.90 -6.21
N MET A 38 -5.58 -1.21 -5.80
CA MET A 38 -4.26 -1.83 -5.60
C MET A 38 -4.32 -2.94 -4.53
N ALA A 39 -5.02 -2.70 -3.42
CA ALA A 39 -5.16 -3.66 -2.34
C ALA A 39 -5.86 -4.95 -2.79
N ALA A 40 -6.90 -4.85 -3.62
CA ALA A 40 -7.57 -6.01 -4.19
C ALA A 40 -6.61 -6.89 -5.01
N THR A 41 -5.79 -6.28 -5.87
CA THR A 41 -4.80 -7.00 -6.67
C THR A 41 -3.71 -7.63 -5.81
N PHE A 42 -3.19 -6.92 -4.81
CA PHE A 42 -2.21 -7.50 -3.88
C PHE A 42 -2.80 -8.66 -3.08
N ALA A 43 -4.04 -8.55 -2.60
CA ALA A 43 -4.71 -9.63 -1.89
C ALA A 43 -4.87 -10.87 -2.77
N GLN A 44 -5.20 -10.69 -4.05
CA GLN A 44 -5.31 -11.77 -5.03
C GLN A 44 -3.96 -12.44 -5.33
N GLU A 45 -2.92 -11.66 -5.60
CA GLU A 45 -1.60 -12.20 -5.96
C GLU A 45 -0.89 -12.86 -4.78
N THR A 46 -0.97 -12.27 -3.59
CA THR A 46 -0.27 -12.76 -2.39
C THR A 46 -1.08 -13.82 -1.63
N GLY A 47 -2.42 -13.75 -1.68
CA GLY A 47 -3.30 -14.56 -0.84
C GLY A 47 -3.22 -14.22 0.65
N LEU A 48 -2.60 -13.09 1.02
CA LEU A 48 -2.43 -12.70 2.42
C LEU A 48 -3.65 -11.96 2.96
N PRO A 49 -4.03 -12.18 4.24
CA PRO A 49 -5.09 -11.41 4.88
C PRO A 49 -4.63 -9.98 5.18
N PRO A 50 -5.56 -9.04 5.43
CA PRO A 50 -5.19 -7.70 5.85
C PRO A 50 -4.45 -7.73 7.20
N TYR A 51 -3.32 -7.04 7.27
CA TYR A 51 -2.55 -6.89 8.50
C TYR A 51 -3.39 -6.16 9.57
N GLN A 52 -3.33 -6.62 10.82
CA GLN A 52 -4.03 -5.97 11.94
C GLN A 52 -3.04 -5.19 12.80
N TYR A 53 -3.06 -3.87 12.69
CA TYR A 53 -2.29 -3.00 13.58
C TYR A 53 -2.91 -2.98 14.98
N THR A 54 -2.04 -2.98 15.99
CA THR A 54 -2.41 -2.89 17.42
C THR A 54 -2.04 -1.55 18.05
N THR A 55 -1.52 -0.61 17.24
CA THR A 55 -1.03 0.69 17.69
C THR A 55 -1.91 1.83 17.19
N ASP A 56 -1.97 2.92 17.94
CA ASP A 56 -2.73 4.13 17.58
C ASP A 56 -2.04 5.05 16.55
N THR A 57 -0.92 4.60 15.96
CA THR A 57 -0.17 5.37 14.95
C THR A 57 -0.71 5.21 13.53
N VAL A 58 -1.81 4.47 13.37
CA VAL A 58 -2.46 4.25 12.08
C VAL A 58 -3.96 4.40 12.20
N THR A 59 -4.60 4.80 11.10
CA THR A 59 -6.06 4.81 10.99
C THR A 59 -6.47 3.88 9.84
N LYS A 60 -7.35 2.92 10.11
CA LYS A 60 -7.92 2.08 9.06
C LYS A 60 -8.87 2.92 8.19
N VAL A 61 -8.71 2.86 6.87
CA VAL A 61 -9.52 3.60 5.91
C VAL A 61 -9.95 2.69 4.75
N GLY A 62 -10.85 3.18 3.90
CA GLY A 62 -11.38 2.41 2.77
C GLY A 62 -12.33 1.29 3.19
N THR A 63 -12.72 0.45 2.23
CA THR A 63 -13.70 -0.63 2.45
C THR A 63 -13.09 -2.02 2.41
N SER A 64 -11.89 -2.17 1.83
CA SER A 64 -11.22 -3.48 1.67
C SER A 64 -10.67 -4.04 2.99
N GLY A 65 -10.43 -3.17 3.96
CA GLY A 65 -9.78 -3.50 5.21
C GLY A 65 -8.25 -3.65 5.14
N TYR A 66 -7.66 -3.43 3.96
CA TYR A 66 -6.22 -3.45 3.70
C TYR A 66 -5.59 -2.06 3.70
N VAL A 67 -6.39 -0.99 3.64
CA VAL A 67 -5.88 0.38 3.49
C VAL A 67 -5.77 1.07 4.85
N TYR A 68 -4.61 1.68 5.07
CA TYR A 68 -4.31 2.44 6.28
C TYR A 68 -3.80 3.84 5.94
N ALA A 69 -4.21 4.82 6.75
CA ALA A 69 -3.67 6.16 6.78
C ALA A 69 -2.60 6.27 7.87
N ARG A 70 -1.45 6.85 7.52
CA ARG A 70 -0.26 7.00 8.38
C ARG A 70 0.54 8.23 7.97
N ASN A 71 1.19 8.88 8.93
CA ASN A 71 2.02 10.04 8.67
C ASN A 71 3.41 9.57 8.23
N LEU A 72 3.59 9.36 6.93
CA LEU A 72 4.88 9.00 6.34
C LEU A 72 5.39 10.18 5.51
N LEU A 73 6.71 10.39 5.51
CA LEU A 73 7.31 11.56 4.87
C LEU A 73 6.88 11.72 3.40
N ALA A 74 6.93 10.67 2.58
CA ALA A 74 6.54 10.80 1.17
C ALA A 74 5.03 10.96 0.98
N THR A 75 4.20 10.33 1.83
CA THR A 75 2.76 10.65 1.88
C THR A 75 2.49 12.01 2.49
N ARG A 76 3.49 12.82 2.85
CA ARG A 76 3.29 14.20 3.28
C ARG A 76 3.74 15.18 2.20
N VAL A 77 4.98 15.05 1.73
CA VAL A 77 5.66 16.09 0.93
C VAL A 77 5.45 15.98 -0.58
N PHE A 78 5.10 14.80 -1.11
CA PHE A 78 4.88 14.66 -2.56
C PHE A 78 3.52 15.22 -2.96
N ARG A 79 3.53 15.97 -4.07
CA ARG A 79 2.38 16.74 -4.59
C ARG A 79 1.58 15.96 -5.65
N CYS A 80 1.42 14.68 -5.43
CA CYS A 80 0.65 13.75 -6.25
C CYS A 80 0.10 12.63 -5.34
N PRO A 81 -0.82 11.79 -5.84
CA PRO A 81 -1.21 10.58 -5.13
C PRO A 81 0.00 9.71 -4.77
N VAL A 82 0.12 9.32 -3.50
CA VAL A 82 1.18 8.42 -3.01
C VAL A 82 0.59 7.32 -2.15
N ILE A 83 0.94 6.08 -2.51
CA ILE A 83 0.54 4.88 -1.77
C ILE A 83 1.79 4.08 -1.44
N TYR A 84 1.87 3.62 -0.20
CA TYR A 84 2.89 2.69 0.28
C TYR A 84 2.31 1.28 0.28
N PHE A 85 3.07 0.31 -0.25
CA PHE A 85 2.69 -1.09 -0.24
C PHE A 85 3.61 -1.87 0.69
N GLU A 86 3.02 -2.44 1.75
CA GLU A 86 3.69 -3.32 2.71
C GLU A 86 2.98 -4.69 2.74
N PRO A 87 2.98 -5.46 1.63
CA PRO A 87 2.21 -6.72 1.56
C PRO A 87 2.80 -7.83 2.42
N TYR A 88 4.12 -7.81 2.67
CA TYR A 88 4.83 -8.84 3.42
C TYR A 88 5.28 -8.31 4.78
N VAL A 89 5.10 -9.10 5.83
CA VAL A 89 5.66 -8.79 7.15
C VAL A 89 7.14 -9.17 7.15
N MET A 90 8.01 -8.22 7.50
CA MET A 90 9.48 -8.39 7.42
C MET A 90 10.05 -9.53 8.28
N ASN A 91 9.36 -9.95 9.34
CA ASN A 91 9.79 -11.06 10.19
C ASN A 91 9.21 -12.43 9.77
N SER A 92 8.60 -12.51 8.58
CA SER A 92 8.10 -13.78 8.04
C SER A 92 9.25 -14.69 7.61
N THR A 93 9.28 -15.91 8.14
CA THR A 93 10.23 -16.95 7.73
C THR A 93 10.00 -17.38 6.28
N GLU A 94 8.74 -17.52 5.85
CA GLU A 94 8.38 -17.79 4.45
C GLU A 94 8.84 -16.64 3.55
N GLY A 95 8.58 -15.39 3.96
CA GLY A 95 8.99 -14.20 3.22
C GLY A 95 10.51 -14.13 3.02
N LEU A 96 11.27 -14.41 4.08
CA LEU A 96 12.73 -14.48 4.01
C LEU A 96 13.20 -15.58 3.05
N ALA A 97 12.66 -16.80 3.16
CA ALA A 97 13.02 -17.90 2.27
C ALA A 97 12.72 -17.59 0.79
N ARG A 98 11.60 -16.90 0.52
CA ARG A 98 11.22 -16.45 -0.82
C ARG A 98 12.16 -15.38 -1.37
N ILE A 99 12.67 -14.48 -0.51
CA ILE A 99 13.68 -13.47 -0.89
C ILE A 99 15.04 -14.14 -1.17
N GLU A 100 15.48 -15.06 -0.32
CA GLU A 100 16.74 -15.81 -0.49
C GLU A 100 16.75 -16.66 -1.76
N ALA A 101 15.59 -17.20 -2.16
CA ALA A 101 15.43 -17.93 -3.40
C ALA A 101 15.66 -17.07 -4.67
N GLY A 102 15.67 -15.74 -4.55
CA GLY A 102 15.96 -14.80 -5.62
C GLY A 102 14.84 -14.63 -6.65
N ASP A 103 15.18 -14.01 -7.79
CA ASP A 103 14.30 -14.01 -8.96
C ASP A 103 14.38 -15.37 -9.69
N TYR A 104 13.23 -15.85 -10.17
CA TYR A 104 13.13 -17.09 -10.94
C TYR A 104 11.88 -17.11 -11.83
N ASP A 105 11.98 -17.85 -12.93
CA ASP A 105 10.85 -18.13 -13.81
C ASP A 105 9.93 -19.21 -13.23
N GLY A 106 8.64 -19.13 -13.57
CA GLY A 106 7.63 -20.10 -13.15
C GLY A 106 7.29 -20.01 -11.67
N THR A 107 7.11 -21.16 -11.03
CA THR A 107 6.79 -21.25 -9.60
C THR A 107 7.75 -22.18 -8.87
N ARG A 108 7.89 -21.97 -7.56
CA ARG A 108 8.56 -22.87 -6.62
C ARG A 108 7.68 -23.08 -5.40
N GLU A 109 7.87 -24.19 -4.72
CA GLU A 109 7.13 -24.52 -3.51
C GLU A 109 7.72 -23.79 -2.30
N PHE A 110 6.86 -23.11 -1.54
CA PHE A 110 7.13 -22.57 -0.21
C PHE A 110 5.96 -22.93 0.69
N ASP A 111 6.23 -23.58 1.82
CA ASP A 111 5.21 -24.05 2.78
C ASP A 111 4.02 -24.78 2.12
N GLY A 112 4.31 -25.63 1.13
CA GLY A 112 3.31 -26.42 0.40
C GLY A 112 2.50 -25.63 -0.64
N VAL A 113 2.83 -24.35 -0.87
CA VAL A 113 2.17 -23.49 -1.85
C VAL A 113 3.13 -23.19 -3.01
N GLN A 114 2.65 -23.38 -4.24
CA GLN A 114 3.39 -22.97 -5.44
C GLN A 114 3.31 -21.46 -5.59
N ARG A 115 4.44 -20.78 -5.50
CA ARG A 115 4.55 -19.32 -5.55
C ARG A 115 5.43 -18.88 -6.71
N LYS A 116 5.07 -17.74 -7.32
CA LYS A 116 5.98 -16.99 -8.19
C LYS A 116 7.12 -16.42 -7.34
N SER A 117 8.21 -16.01 -7.99
CA SER A 117 9.21 -15.17 -7.34
C SER A 117 8.55 -13.97 -6.69
N ILE A 118 8.95 -13.68 -5.44
CA ILE A 118 8.37 -12.58 -4.66
C ILE A 118 8.55 -11.21 -5.35
N PHE A 119 9.62 -11.05 -6.12
CA PHE A 119 9.87 -9.84 -6.91
C PHE A 119 8.88 -9.69 -8.07
N ARG A 120 8.60 -10.79 -8.78
CA ARG A 120 7.65 -10.81 -9.90
C ARG A 120 6.21 -10.72 -9.43
N GLU A 121 5.87 -11.40 -8.34
CA GLU A 121 4.56 -11.29 -7.67
C GLU A 121 4.27 -9.82 -7.31
N TYR A 122 5.22 -9.16 -6.65
CA TYR A 122 5.07 -7.74 -6.28
C TYR A 122 4.96 -6.84 -7.52
N ALA A 123 5.85 -6.99 -8.50
CA ALA A 123 5.85 -6.16 -9.71
C ALA A 123 4.55 -6.34 -10.51
N GLN A 124 4.06 -7.57 -10.64
CA GLN A 124 2.80 -7.89 -11.30
C GLN A 124 1.62 -7.25 -10.55
N ALA A 125 1.56 -7.41 -9.23
CA ALA A 125 0.50 -6.82 -8.42
C ALA A 125 0.43 -5.29 -8.56
N VAL A 126 1.58 -4.62 -8.60
CA VAL A 126 1.63 -3.16 -8.83
C VAL A 126 1.15 -2.80 -10.24
N ALA A 127 1.66 -3.49 -11.26
CA ALA A 127 1.31 -3.19 -12.65
C ALA A 127 -0.19 -3.42 -12.92
N ASP A 128 -0.73 -4.56 -12.47
CA ASP A 128 -2.12 -4.94 -12.69
C ASP A 128 -3.09 -4.04 -11.91
N GLY A 129 -2.78 -3.74 -10.65
CA GLY A 129 -3.62 -2.86 -9.83
C GLY A 129 -3.71 -1.46 -10.42
N LEU A 130 -2.59 -0.91 -10.90
CA LEU A 130 -2.57 0.42 -11.51
C LEU A 130 -3.30 0.41 -12.85
N ALA A 131 -3.10 -0.63 -13.66
CA ALA A 131 -3.78 -0.78 -14.94
C ALA A 131 -5.30 -0.91 -14.75
N GLU A 132 -5.74 -1.65 -13.73
CA GLU A 132 -7.16 -1.81 -13.40
C GLU A 132 -7.79 -0.50 -12.95
N TYR A 133 -7.15 0.21 -12.02
CA TYR A 133 -7.59 1.54 -11.61
C TYR A 133 -7.71 2.50 -12.81
N CYS A 134 -6.70 2.51 -13.68
CA CYS A 134 -6.72 3.33 -14.90
C CYS A 134 -7.87 2.97 -15.84
N ARG A 135 -8.23 1.69 -15.98
CA ARG A 135 -9.41 1.24 -16.75
C ARG A 135 -10.70 1.74 -16.10
N MET A 136 -10.85 1.60 -14.79
CA MET A 136 -12.02 2.07 -14.04
C MET A 136 -12.25 3.57 -14.22
N VAL A 137 -11.21 4.39 -14.01
CA VAL A 137 -11.32 5.85 -14.13
C VAL A 137 -11.63 6.29 -15.57
N ARG A 138 -11.11 5.58 -16.58
CA ARG A 138 -11.41 5.88 -18.00
C ARG A 138 -12.83 5.50 -18.41
N ALA A 139 -13.40 4.44 -17.84
CA ALA A 139 -14.75 3.99 -18.18
C ALA A 139 -15.87 4.90 -17.64
N VAL A 140 -15.55 5.74 -16.65
CA VAL A 140 -16.49 6.69 -16.01
C VAL A 140 -16.53 8.05 -16.74
N LYS A 141 -15.63 8.27 -17.72
CA LYS A 141 -15.62 9.47 -18.58
C LYS A 141 -16.32 9.20 -19.91
#